data_AF-A0A3B6KBF2-F1
#
_entry.id   AF-A0A3B6KBF2-F1
#
_cell.length_a   1.000
_cell.length_b   1.000
_cell.length_c   1.000
_cell.angle_alpha   90.00
_cell.angle_beta   90.00
_cell.angle_gamma   90.00
#
_symmetry.space_group_name_H-M   'P 1'
#
loop_
_entity.id
_entity.type
_entity.pdbx_description
1 polymer ?
#
loop_
_entity_poly.entity_id
_entity_poly.type
_entity_poly.pdbx_seq_one_letter_code
_entity_poly.pdbx_strand_id
1 'polypeptide(L)'
;MVGDHNWVVKYYPNGNDKPGYISVYLVLDSSGDEGVKAKVTFSILDKGGEPVPSYIKVAPEHVFPFSGSDWGFGDFIKHEDLEGSVHLGGDSFRIKCDVAVKKIRSEETHANQFVVVPPSNLHRQLGDLLKSKDGADVAFRVGGKIFSAHRSVLAARSPVFKAELFGAMREKSGDPIEIDDIEADVFKSLLHFIYTDSLPETTHEGTDEGATQEDIATAGHLLVAADRYDIARLKLICEEILCNHIDSSMVATSLVLAEQHNYHGLKEACFEFLASPSNLEAMIASDGYQHLKTSCPSLLRELIARLLPVELTAAKDIIRDI
;
A
#
# COMPACT_ATOMS: atom_id res chain seq x y z
N MET A 1 1.56 -8.08 -19.57
CA MET A 1 1.63 -7.57 -18.19
C MET A 1 0.80 -8.48 -17.30
N VAL A 2 1.40 -9.06 -16.27
CA VAL A 2 0.73 -9.93 -15.27
C VAL A 2 1.28 -9.58 -13.90
N GLY A 3 0.40 -9.26 -12.94
CA GLY A 3 0.78 -8.86 -11.59
C GLY A 3 1.70 -7.64 -11.58
N ASP A 4 1.40 -6.61 -12.38
CA ASP A 4 2.17 -5.36 -12.51
C ASP A 4 3.61 -5.53 -13.07
N HIS A 5 3.92 -6.71 -13.62
CA HIS A 5 5.19 -7.00 -14.24
C HIS A 5 5.06 -7.34 -15.74
N ASN A 6 6.09 -6.98 -16.49
CA ASN A 6 6.31 -7.34 -17.89
C ASN A 6 7.08 -8.64 -17.95
N TRP A 7 6.68 -9.48 -18.90
CA TRP A 7 7.20 -10.81 -19.07
C TRP A 7 7.43 -11.09 -20.55
N VAL A 8 8.52 -11.80 -20.85
CA VAL A 8 8.88 -12.20 -22.21
C VAL A 8 9.08 -13.71 -22.25
N VAL A 9 8.64 -14.36 -23.33
CA VAL A 9 8.93 -15.79 -23.55
C VAL A 9 10.17 -15.91 -24.43
N LYS A 10 11.21 -16.58 -23.92
CA LYS A 10 12.35 -17.03 -24.72
C LYS A 10 12.05 -18.40 -25.30
N TYR A 11 12.26 -18.53 -26.60
CA TYR A 11 12.01 -19.75 -27.36
C TYR A 11 13.30 -20.18 -28.06
N TYR A 12 13.72 -21.42 -27.83
CA TYR A 12 14.89 -22.03 -28.45
C TYR A 12 14.45 -23.19 -29.32
N PRO A 13 14.33 -23.00 -30.65
CA PRO A 13 13.84 -24.03 -31.55
C PRO A 13 14.74 -25.27 -31.56
N ASN A 14 16.05 -25.13 -31.35
CA ASN A 14 17.01 -26.24 -31.37
C ASN A 14 17.51 -26.64 -29.97
N GLY A 15 16.78 -26.20 -28.95
CA GLY A 15 17.13 -26.40 -27.55
C GLY A 15 18.15 -25.38 -27.05
N ASN A 16 18.15 -25.15 -25.74
CA ASN A 16 19.19 -24.36 -25.06
C ASN A 16 20.31 -25.29 -24.54
N ASP A 17 19.93 -26.30 -23.75
CA ASP A 17 20.87 -27.21 -23.08
C ASP A 17 20.69 -28.69 -23.47
N LYS A 18 19.61 -29.01 -24.20
CA LYS A 18 19.22 -30.37 -24.59
C LYS A 18 18.95 -30.44 -26.10
N PRO A 19 19.91 -30.98 -26.89
CA PRO A 19 19.72 -31.18 -28.32
C PRO A 19 18.54 -32.12 -28.61
N GLY A 20 17.80 -31.88 -29.70
CA GLY A 20 16.63 -32.67 -30.11
C GLY A 20 15.32 -32.26 -29.42
N TYR A 21 15.36 -31.22 -28.59
CA TYR A 21 14.20 -30.63 -27.92
C TYR A 21 14.05 -29.17 -28.31
N ILE A 22 12.81 -28.69 -28.22
CA ILE A 22 12.49 -27.28 -28.13
C ILE A 22 12.54 -26.87 -26.65
N SER A 23 13.14 -25.72 -26.36
CA SER A 23 13.15 -25.14 -25.00
C SER A 23 12.33 -23.85 -24.94
N VAL A 24 11.63 -23.64 -23.82
CA VAL A 24 10.87 -22.41 -23.56
C VAL A 24 11.09 -21.93 -22.14
N TYR A 25 11.30 -20.62 -21.99
CA TYR A 25 11.53 -19.98 -20.70
C TYR A 25 10.72 -18.70 -20.61
N LEU A 26 10.20 -18.42 -19.42
CA LEU A 26 9.63 -17.12 -19.08
C LEU A 26 10.74 -16.25 -18.52
N VAL A 27 10.75 -14.98 -18.90
CA VAL A 27 11.74 -13.99 -18.47
C VAL A 27 11.01 -12.81 -17.86
N LEU A 28 11.49 -12.33 -16.71
CA LEU A 28 11.03 -11.09 -16.12
C LEU A 28 11.66 -9.90 -16.87
N ASP A 29 10.84 -9.02 -17.43
CA ASP A 29 11.25 -7.84 -18.23
C ASP A 29 10.78 -6.52 -17.59
N SER A 30 10.75 -6.51 -16.25
CA SER A 30 10.44 -5.33 -15.44
C SER A 30 11.60 -4.98 -14.54
N SER A 31 11.95 -3.69 -14.49
CA SER A 31 12.89 -3.13 -13.53
C SER A 31 12.20 -2.93 -12.18
N GLY A 32 12.61 -3.70 -11.18
CA GLY A 32 12.21 -3.53 -9.78
C GLY A 32 13.28 -4.13 -8.87
N ASP A 33 13.39 -3.59 -7.64
CA ASP A 33 14.39 -4.04 -6.66
C ASP A 33 13.96 -5.29 -5.88
N GLU A 34 12.69 -5.69 -5.99
CA GLU A 34 12.13 -6.86 -5.32
C GLU A 34 11.96 -8.05 -6.28
N GLY A 35 12.35 -9.24 -5.82
CA GLY A 35 12.19 -10.48 -6.59
C GLY A 35 10.71 -10.90 -6.71
N VAL A 36 10.31 -11.36 -7.89
CA VAL A 36 8.91 -11.70 -8.18
C VAL A 36 8.70 -13.21 -8.07
N LYS A 37 7.81 -13.66 -7.19
CA LYS A 37 7.45 -15.09 -7.12
C LYS A 37 6.32 -15.40 -8.09
N ALA A 38 6.55 -16.31 -9.03
CA ALA A 38 5.55 -16.71 -10.01
C ALA A 38 5.54 -18.22 -10.27
N LYS A 39 4.37 -18.72 -10.66
CA LYS A 39 4.17 -20.06 -11.19
C LYS A 39 3.88 -19.95 -12.68
N VAL A 40 4.51 -20.80 -13.49
CA VAL A 40 4.44 -20.75 -14.94
C VAL A 40 3.94 -22.08 -15.50
N THR A 41 3.05 -22.02 -16.48
CA THR A 41 2.59 -23.18 -17.25
C THR A 41 2.75 -22.91 -18.73
N PHE A 42 3.42 -23.82 -19.44
CA PHE A 42 3.52 -23.81 -20.90
C PHE A 42 2.67 -24.93 -21.49
N SER A 43 1.96 -24.65 -22.59
CA SER A 43 1.18 -25.66 -23.31
C SER A 43 1.20 -25.45 -24.82
N ILE A 44 1.15 -26.55 -25.57
CA ILE A 44 0.83 -26.52 -27.01
C ILE A 44 -0.69 -26.43 -27.16
N LEU A 45 -1.14 -25.55 -28.05
CA LEU A 45 -2.56 -25.42 -28.36
C LEU A 45 -2.95 -26.26 -29.56
N ASP A 46 -4.16 -26.81 -29.54
CA ASP A 46 -4.76 -27.44 -30.70
C ASP A 46 -5.24 -26.42 -31.74
N LYS A 47 -5.91 -26.90 -32.80
CA LYS A 47 -6.44 -26.03 -33.86
C LYS A 47 -7.59 -25.13 -33.34
N GLY A 48 -8.34 -25.59 -32.35
CA GLY A 48 -9.39 -24.83 -31.66
C GLY A 48 -8.85 -23.76 -30.71
N GLY A 49 -7.57 -23.84 -30.32
CA GLY A 49 -6.94 -22.93 -29.37
C GLY A 49 -6.93 -23.45 -27.93
N GLU A 50 -7.31 -24.70 -27.71
CA GLU A 50 -7.34 -25.32 -26.38
C GLU A 50 -6.01 -26.01 -26.06
N PRO A 51 -5.55 -25.98 -24.78
CA PRO A 51 -4.34 -26.67 -24.36
C PRO A 51 -4.43 -28.19 -24.58
N VAL A 52 -3.44 -28.76 -25.26
CA VAL A 52 -3.34 -30.21 -25.46
C VAL A 52 -2.77 -30.86 -24.20
N PRO A 53 -3.52 -31.74 -23.49
CA PRO A 53 -3.12 -32.24 -22.16
C PRO A 53 -1.75 -32.93 -22.12
N SER A 54 -1.36 -33.64 -23.18
CA SER A 54 -0.06 -34.32 -23.26
C SER A 54 1.14 -33.37 -23.39
N TYR A 55 0.90 -32.12 -23.74
CA TYR A 55 1.94 -31.11 -23.97
C TYR A 55 1.83 -29.93 -22.99
N ILE A 56 1.20 -30.15 -21.83
CA ILE A 56 1.19 -29.18 -20.73
C ILE A 56 2.37 -29.47 -19.81
N LYS A 57 3.21 -28.45 -19.59
CA LYS A 57 4.26 -28.47 -18.57
C LYS A 57 4.07 -27.35 -17.56
N VAL A 58 3.92 -27.74 -16.30
CA VAL A 58 3.78 -26.82 -15.16
C VAL A 58 5.13 -26.73 -14.44
N ALA A 59 5.72 -25.54 -14.44
CA ALA A 59 6.97 -25.32 -13.72
C ALA A 59 6.67 -25.20 -12.21
N PRO A 60 7.59 -25.64 -11.34
CA PRO A 60 7.55 -25.29 -9.92
C PRO A 60 7.49 -23.78 -9.73
N GLU A 61 6.93 -23.34 -8.61
CA GLU A 61 7.00 -21.92 -8.22
C GLU A 61 8.48 -21.48 -8.18
N HIS A 62 8.75 -20.31 -8.76
CA HIS A 62 10.09 -19.76 -8.87
C HIS A 62 10.09 -18.28 -8.49
N VAL A 63 11.19 -17.83 -7.90
CA VAL A 63 11.42 -16.41 -7.61
C VAL A 63 12.35 -15.88 -8.68
N PHE A 64 11.89 -14.89 -9.44
CA PHE A 64 12.65 -14.15 -10.44
C PHE A 64 13.35 -12.98 -9.74
N PRO A 65 14.65 -13.10 -9.41
CA PRO A 65 15.32 -12.17 -8.49
C PRO A 65 15.60 -10.78 -9.09
N PHE A 66 15.64 -10.66 -10.41
CA PHE A 66 15.96 -9.41 -11.10
C PHE A 66 15.49 -9.43 -12.57
N SER A 67 15.43 -8.25 -13.20
CA SER A 67 15.13 -8.12 -14.63
C SER A 67 16.12 -8.90 -15.50
N GLY A 68 15.62 -9.75 -16.39
CA GLY A 68 16.39 -10.65 -17.24
C GLY A 68 16.57 -12.06 -16.68
N SER A 69 16.19 -12.31 -15.42
CA SER A 69 16.13 -13.67 -14.86
C SER A 69 15.06 -14.52 -15.57
N ASP A 70 15.36 -15.80 -15.79
CA ASP A 70 14.51 -16.71 -16.55
C ASP A 70 14.29 -18.07 -15.89
N TRP A 71 13.11 -18.65 -16.17
CA TRP A 71 12.72 -19.95 -15.65
C TRP A 71 11.78 -20.68 -16.61
N GLY A 72 12.00 -21.98 -16.80
CA GLY A 72 11.22 -22.76 -17.76
C GLY A 72 11.78 -24.16 -17.99
N PHE A 73 11.61 -24.66 -19.22
CA PHE A 73 11.88 -26.03 -19.60
C PHE A 73 12.88 -26.12 -20.73
N GLY A 74 14.05 -26.68 -20.44
CA GLY A 74 15.05 -27.06 -21.45
C GLY A 74 14.57 -28.20 -22.37
N ASP A 75 13.61 -29.01 -21.94
CA ASP A 75 13.10 -30.19 -22.66
C ASP A 75 11.59 -30.11 -22.94
N PHE A 76 11.05 -28.93 -23.24
CA PHE A 76 9.61 -28.70 -23.34
C PHE A 76 8.88 -29.70 -24.24
N ILE A 77 9.38 -29.93 -25.46
CA ILE A 77 8.87 -30.96 -26.38
C ILE A 77 10.00 -31.45 -27.29
N LYS A 78 10.03 -32.73 -27.66
CA LYS A 78 10.98 -33.23 -28.67
C LYS A 78 10.57 -32.76 -30.06
N HIS A 79 11.55 -32.59 -30.95
CA HIS A 79 11.26 -32.32 -32.37
C HIS A 79 10.38 -33.40 -32.97
N GLU A 80 10.75 -34.67 -32.80
CA GLU A 80 10.04 -35.83 -33.34
C GLU A 80 8.57 -35.87 -32.89
N ASP A 81 8.31 -35.52 -31.62
CA ASP A 81 6.96 -35.52 -31.04
C ASP A 81 6.12 -34.37 -31.61
N LEU A 82 6.71 -33.18 -31.81
CA LEU A 82 6.02 -32.04 -32.40
C LEU A 82 5.76 -32.25 -33.90
N GLU A 83 6.77 -32.69 -34.65
CA GLU A 83 6.71 -32.96 -36.10
C GLU A 83 5.74 -34.10 -36.42
N GLY A 84 5.69 -35.13 -35.58
CA GLY A 84 4.72 -36.22 -35.68
C GLY A 84 3.31 -35.85 -35.22
N SER A 85 3.11 -34.67 -34.62
CA SER A 85 1.82 -34.26 -34.05
C SER A 85 0.88 -33.66 -35.10
N VAL A 86 -0.42 -33.87 -34.89
CA VAL A 86 -1.48 -33.19 -35.66
C VAL A 86 -1.63 -31.70 -35.31
N HIS A 87 -0.89 -31.22 -34.32
CA HIS A 87 -0.92 -29.85 -33.82
C HIS A 87 0.06 -28.93 -34.54
N LEU A 88 0.97 -29.49 -35.33
CA LEU A 88 1.75 -28.74 -36.30
C LEU A 88 0.88 -28.46 -37.54
N GLY A 89 0.36 -27.24 -37.63
CA GLY A 89 -0.48 -26.77 -38.72
C GLY A 89 0.37 -26.30 -39.90
N GLY A 90 0.83 -27.25 -40.73
CA GLY A 90 1.78 -26.93 -41.81
C GLY A 90 3.15 -26.64 -41.22
N ASP A 91 3.55 -25.37 -41.18
CA ASP A 91 4.84 -24.91 -40.66
C ASP A 91 4.70 -24.01 -39.41
N SER A 92 3.59 -24.16 -38.68
CA SER A 92 3.32 -23.33 -37.51
C SER A 92 2.62 -24.11 -36.40
N PHE A 93 2.87 -23.70 -35.16
CA PHE A 93 2.21 -24.19 -33.96
C PHE A 93 2.08 -23.03 -32.97
N ARG A 94 1.27 -23.20 -31.92
CA ARG A 94 1.02 -22.16 -30.92
C ARG A 94 1.41 -22.67 -29.53
N ILE A 95 2.12 -21.83 -28.80
CA ILE A 95 2.45 -22.04 -27.39
C ILE A 95 1.65 -21.04 -26.57
N LYS A 96 0.98 -21.51 -25.51
CA LYS A 96 0.37 -20.66 -24.49
C LYS A 96 1.22 -20.70 -23.23
N CYS A 97 1.44 -19.52 -22.65
CA CYS A 97 2.13 -19.34 -21.38
C CYS A 97 1.16 -18.72 -20.37
N ASP A 98 0.76 -19.49 -19.37
CA ASP A 98 -0.04 -19.01 -18.24
C ASP A 98 0.88 -18.67 -17.07
N VAL A 99 0.82 -17.44 -16.57
CA VAL A 99 1.65 -16.92 -15.48
C VAL A 99 0.76 -16.55 -14.31
N ALA A 100 1.08 -17.07 -13.12
CA ALA A 100 0.41 -16.71 -11.88
C ALA A 100 1.43 -16.10 -10.90
N VAL A 101 1.32 -14.80 -10.65
CA VAL A 101 2.20 -14.06 -9.73
C VAL A 101 1.64 -14.15 -8.31
N LYS A 102 2.49 -14.54 -7.36
CA LYS A 102 2.18 -14.50 -5.92
C LYS A 102 2.87 -13.28 -5.31
N LYS A 103 2.08 -12.42 -4.68
CA LYS A 103 2.64 -11.39 -3.77
C LYS A 103 3.38 -12.12 -2.65
N ILE A 104 4.68 -11.90 -2.56
CA ILE A 104 5.49 -12.41 -1.44
C ILE A 104 5.08 -11.57 -0.23
N ARG A 105 4.10 -12.07 0.54
CA ARG A 105 4.06 -11.72 1.97
C ARG A 105 5.23 -12.48 2.59
N SER A 106 6.11 -11.77 3.26
CA SER A 106 7.26 -12.32 3.97
C SER A 106 6.80 -13.26 5.10
N GLU A 107 6.40 -14.48 4.76
CA GLU A 107 6.29 -15.55 5.72
C GLU A 107 7.63 -16.28 5.76
N GLU A 108 8.37 -15.99 6.82
CA GLU A 108 9.65 -16.58 7.17
C GLU A 108 9.61 -18.11 7.02
N THR A 109 10.60 -18.65 6.32
CA THR A 109 10.76 -20.09 6.15
C THR A 109 11.21 -20.68 7.49
N HIS A 110 10.26 -21.05 8.37
CA HIS A 110 10.58 -21.77 9.60
C HIS A 110 11.06 -23.19 9.29
N ALA A 111 12.38 -23.35 9.18
CA ALA A 111 13.02 -24.65 9.31
C ALA A 111 12.73 -25.21 10.72
N ASN A 112 12.26 -26.47 10.80
CA ASN A 112 12.08 -27.31 12.00
C ASN A 112 12.34 -26.62 13.36
N GLN A 113 11.32 -25.94 13.89
CA GLN A 113 11.40 -25.29 15.20
C GLN A 113 11.03 -26.29 16.32
N PHE A 114 12.03 -26.75 17.09
CA PHE A 114 11.82 -27.66 18.24
C PHE A 114 11.33 -26.94 19.51
N VAL A 115 11.36 -25.61 19.52
CA VAL A 115 10.95 -24.77 20.65
C VAL A 115 10.02 -23.68 20.13
N VAL A 116 8.82 -23.60 20.68
CA VAL A 116 7.86 -22.54 20.36
C VAL A 116 8.22 -21.30 21.17
N VAL A 117 8.64 -20.24 20.48
CA VAL A 117 8.85 -18.92 21.09
C VAL A 117 7.51 -18.18 21.05
N PRO A 118 6.95 -17.75 22.20
CA PRO A 118 5.72 -16.98 22.20
C PRO A 118 5.96 -15.60 21.54
N PRO A 119 4.93 -15.02 20.90
CA PRO A 119 5.03 -13.68 20.31
C PRO A 119 5.32 -12.63 21.39
N SER A 120 5.96 -11.53 20.99
CA SER A 120 6.24 -10.41 21.90
C SER A 120 4.94 -9.86 22.48
N ASN A 121 4.90 -9.71 23.81
CA ASN A 121 3.78 -9.10 24.54
C ASN A 121 4.13 -7.71 25.12
N LEU A 122 5.24 -7.11 24.68
CA LEU A 122 5.71 -5.80 25.16
C LEU A 122 4.65 -4.71 24.95
N HIS A 123 4.02 -4.69 23.77
CA HIS A 123 2.95 -3.73 23.44
C HIS A 123 1.81 -3.77 24.46
N ARG A 124 1.39 -4.98 24.86
CA ARG A 124 0.34 -5.18 25.86
C ARG A 124 0.79 -4.74 27.24
N GLN A 125 2.02 -5.07 27.65
CA GLN A 125 2.57 -4.67 28.94
C GLN A 125 2.67 -3.14 29.07
N LEU A 126 3.10 -2.44 28.02
CA LEU A 126 3.10 -0.98 27.97
C LEU A 126 1.68 -0.40 27.92
N GLY A 127 0.76 -1.02 27.19
CA GLY A 127 -0.65 -0.65 27.21
C GLY A 127 -1.27 -0.77 28.62
N ASP A 128 -0.93 -1.82 29.36
CA ASP A 128 -1.36 -2.04 30.74
C ASP A 128 -0.74 -1.00 31.70
N LEU A 129 0.51 -0.57 31.45
CA LEU A 129 1.15 0.54 32.17
C LEU A 129 0.39 1.86 31.97
N LEU A 130 -0.04 2.17 30.74
CA LEU A 130 -0.88 3.35 30.46
C LEU A 130 -2.23 3.28 31.20
N LYS A 131 -2.86 2.11 31.23
CA LYS A 131 -4.17 1.91 31.88
C LYS A 131 -4.11 2.01 33.40
N SER A 132 -3.10 1.37 34.02
CA SER A 132 -2.89 1.38 35.48
C SER A 132 -2.46 2.75 36.00
N LYS A 133 -1.72 3.51 35.18
CA LYS A 133 -1.11 4.81 35.54
C LYS A 133 -0.01 4.68 36.61
N ASP A 134 0.51 3.47 36.81
CA ASP A 134 1.54 3.18 37.80
C ASP A 134 2.85 3.91 37.42
N GLY A 135 3.26 4.86 38.26
CA GLY A 135 4.48 5.64 38.01
C GLY A 135 4.32 6.79 37.01
N ALA A 136 3.08 7.17 36.65
CA ALA A 136 2.81 8.32 35.80
C ALA A 136 3.39 9.61 36.41
N ASP A 137 4.17 10.35 35.62
CA ASP A 137 4.92 11.54 36.02
C ASP A 137 4.55 12.79 35.19
N VAL A 138 3.53 12.67 34.36
CA VAL A 138 2.91 13.78 33.61
C VAL A 138 1.40 13.56 33.46
N ALA A 139 0.65 14.66 33.39
CA ALA A 139 -0.77 14.66 33.07
C ALA A 139 -1.06 15.69 31.98
N PHE A 140 -2.02 15.40 31.12
CA PHE A 140 -2.53 16.30 30.08
C PHE A 140 -4.01 16.56 30.33
N ARG A 141 -4.47 17.79 30.13
CA ARG A 141 -5.88 18.13 30.07
C ARG A 141 -6.27 18.38 28.62
N VAL A 142 -7.23 17.59 28.13
CA VAL A 142 -7.68 17.62 26.73
C VAL A 142 -9.19 17.51 26.71
N GLY A 143 -9.88 18.52 26.15
CA GLY A 143 -11.35 18.55 26.12
C GLY A 143 -11.99 18.38 27.52
N GLY A 144 -11.36 18.91 28.56
CA GLY A 144 -11.82 18.77 29.96
C GLY A 144 -11.53 17.41 30.62
N LYS A 145 -11.02 16.41 29.89
CA LYS A 145 -10.58 15.11 30.44
C LYS A 145 -9.10 15.18 30.84
N ILE A 146 -8.70 14.44 31.87
CA ILE A 146 -7.30 14.33 32.32
C ILE A 146 -6.73 12.97 31.92
N PHE A 147 -5.57 12.99 31.25
CA PHE A 147 -4.82 11.83 30.79
C PHE A 147 -3.46 11.76 31.49
N SER A 148 -3.25 10.74 32.31
CA SER A 148 -1.96 10.49 32.96
C SER A 148 -1.05 9.64 32.05
N ALA A 149 0.23 9.97 32.00
CA ALA A 149 1.20 9.29 31.14
C ALA A 149 2.62 9.36 31.73
N HIS A 150 3.59 8.83 30.98
CA HIS A 150 4.99 8.69 31.38
C HIS A 150 5.87 9.48 30.40
N ARG A 151 6.62 10.47 30.91
CA ARG A 151 7.47 11.35 30.11
C ARG A 151 8.48 10.57 29.29
N SER A 152 9.09 9.54 29.88
CA SER A 152 10.10 8.69 29.24
C SER A 152 9.56 7.95 28.01
N VAL A 153 8.34 7.39 28.11
CA VAL A 153 7.69 6.68 27.00
C VAL A 153 7.32 7.67 25.89
N LEU A 154 6.70 8.79 26.23
CA LEU A 154 6.31 9.84 25.27
C LEU A 154 7.54 10.38 24.51
N ALA A 155 8.60 10.74 25.25
CA ALA A 155 9.83 11.27 24.67
C ALA A 155 10.61 10.26 23.82
N ALA A 156 10.48 8.96 24.10
CA ALA A 156 11.09 7.91 23.28
C ALA A 156 10.37 7.73 21.94
N ARG A 157 9.08 8.10 21.87
CA ARG A 157 8.19 7.81 20.74
C ARG A 157 7.82 9.05 19.92
N SER A 158 8.11 10.25 20.43
CA SER A 158 7.86 11.53 19.77
C SER A 158 8.97 12.54 20.10
N PRO A 159 9.70 13.02 19.08
CA PRO A 159 10.67 14.10 19.24
C PRO A 159 10.06 15.40 19.79
N VAL A 160 8.80 15.67 19.44
CA VAL A 160 8.05 16.84 19.92
C VAL A 160 7.78 16.72 21.41
N PHE A 161 7.23 15.60 21.89
CA PHE A 161 7.09 15.37 23.32
C PHE A 161 8.43 15.36 24.05
N LYS A 162 9.50 14.84 23.43
CA LYS A 162 10.85 14.91 24.01
C LYS A 162 11.29 16.35 24.23
N ALA A 163 11.10 17.22 23.25
CA ALA A 163 11.45 18.63 23.35
C ALA A 163 10.57 19.36 24.37
N GLU A 164 9.27 19.11 24.37
CA GLU A 164 8.30 19.75 25.27
C GLU A 164 8.50 19.33 26.74
N LEU A 165 8.74 18.04 26.98
CA LEU A 165 8.84 17.47 28.33
C LEU A 165 10.25 17.54 28.91
N PHE A 166 11.32 17.55 28.10
CA PHE A 166 12.70 17.57 28.60
C PHE A 166 13.50 18.80 28.14
N GLY A 167 12.92 19.70 27.35
CA GLY A 167 13.57 20.92 26.89
C GLY A 167 13.68 22.03 27.94
N ALA A 168 14.31 23.13 27.54
CA ALA A 168 14.56 24.28 28.41
C ALA A 168 13.28 24.99 28.89
N MET A 169 12.17 24.80 28.17
CA MET A 169 10.83 25.32 28.47
C MET A 169 9.99 24.28 29.23
N ARG A 170 10.62 23.54 30.15
CA ARG A 170 9.93 22.61 31.02
C ARG A 170 8.84 23.36 31.79
N GLU A 171 7.58 22.99 31.60
CA GLU A 171 6.51 23.42 32.49
C GLU A 171 6.86 22.96 33.92
N LYS A 172 7.02 23.93 34.82
CA LYS A 172 7.61 23.76 36.15
C LYS A 172 6.57 23.42 37.23
N SER A 173 5.31 23.26 36.89
CA SER A 173 4.21 23.02 37.82
C SER A 173 3.72 21.57 37.70
N GLY A 174 3.22 21.02 38.81
CA GLY A 174 2.51 19.74 38.83
C GLY A 174 1.09 19.81 38.25
N ASP A 175 0.80 20.86 37.49
CA ASP A 175 -0.48 21.06 36.82
C ASP A 175 -0.49 20.26 35.50
N PRO A 176 -1.66 19.77 35.06
CA PRO A 176 -1.77 19.12 33.76
C PRO A 176 -1.43 20.07 32.61
N ILE A 177 -0.73 19.56 31.60
CA ILE A 177 -0.42 20.29 30.36
C ILE A 177 -1.69 20.39 29.52
N GLU A 178 -2.10 21.60 29.14
CA GLU A 178 -3.31 21.83 28.34
C GLU A 178 -3.07 21.55 26.85
N ILE A 179 -3.98 20.80 26.22
CA ILE A 179 -4.02 20.57 24.77
C ILE A 179 -5.42 20.93 24.27
N ASP A 180 -5.50 22.03 23.52
CA ASP A 180 -6.77 22.64 23.10
C ASP A 180 -7.20 22.28 21.67
N ASP A 181 -6.25 21.87 20.83
CA ASP A 181 -6.41 21.68 19.39
C ASP A 181 -6.54 20.20 18.99
N ILE A 182 -6.70 19.29 19.96
CA ILE A 182 -6.94 17.87 19.72
C ILE A 182 -8.15 17.43 20.54
N GLU A 183 -9.04 16.68 19.91
CA GLU A 183 -10.18 16.08 20.60
C GLU A 183 -9.72 14.99 21.58
N ALA A 184 -10.42 14.88 22.71
CA ALA A 184 -10.00 13.97 23.78
C ALA A 184 -9.92 12.49 23.34
N ASP A 185 -10.79 12.07 22.42
CA ASP A 185 -10.82 10.69 21.94
C ASP A 185 -9.70 10.43 20.91
N VAL A 186 -9.33 11.42 20.09
CA VAL A 186 -8.15 11.38 19.21
C VAL A 186 -6.86 11.34 20.04
N PHE A 187 -6.77 12.16 21.09
CA PHE A 187 -5.62 12.14 21.99
C PHE A 187 -5.49 10.80 22.75
N LYS A 188 -6.61 10.21 23.13
CA LYS A 188 -6.63 8.86 23.71
C LYS A 188 -6.08 7.81 22.74
N SER A 189 -6.47 7.87 21.47
CA SER A 189 -5.95 6.98 20.41
C SER A 189 -4.47 7.19 20.14
N LEU A 190 -4.01 8.45 20.15
CA LEU A 190 -2.59 8.81 20.05
C LEU A 190 -1.78 8.20 21.20
N LEU A 191 -2.24 8.37 22.44
CA LEU A 191 -1.59 7.77 23.61
C LEU A 191 -1.59 6.24 23.53
N HIS A 192 -2.69 5.62 23.11
CA HIS A 192 -2.73 4.17 22.92
C HIS A 192 -1.62 3.73 21.96
N PHE A 193 -1.55 4.34 20.78
CA PHE A 193 -0.53 4.01 19.77
C PHE A 193 0.91 4.24 20.27
N ILE A 194 1.16 5.31 21.04
CA ILE A 194 2.49 5.56 21.60
C ILE A 194 2.98 4.38 22.45
N TYR A 195 2.09 3.77 23.23
CA TYR A 195 2.44 2.67 24.14
C TYR A 195 2.39 1.30 23.48
N THR A 196 1.46 1.08 22.54
CA THR A 196 1.20 -0.26 21.97
C THR A 196 1.71 -0.43 20.55
N ASP A 197 2.04 0.65 19.84
CA ASP A 197 2.34 0.66 18.40
C ASP A 197 1.20 0.07 17.54
N SER A 198 -0.03 0.08 18.06
CA SER A 198 -1.25 -0.36 17.40
C SER A 198 -2.33 0.72 17.49
N LEU A 199 -3.25 0.77 16.53
CA LEU A 199 -4.48 1.54 16.71
C LEU A 199 -5.37 0.84 17.74
N PRO A 200 -6.23 1.58 18.47
CA PRO A 200 -7.24 0.96 19.31
C PRO A 200 -8.10 0.03 18.47
N GLU A 201 -8.41 -1.16 19.00
CA GLU A 201 -9.46 -1.99 18.43
C GLU A 201 -10.75 -1.15 18.46
N THR A 202 -11.27 -0.83 17.28
CA THR A 202 -12.57 -0.16 17.16
C THR A 202 -13.59 -1.10 17.80
N THR A 203 -14.54 -0.57 18.57
CA THR A 203 -15.39 -1.33 19.52
C THR A 203 -16.39 -2.31 18.87
N HIS A 204 -16.12 -2.78 17.66
CA HIS A 204 -16.90 -3.74 16.91
C HIS A 204 -16.17 -5.09 16.86
N GLU A 205 -16.01 -5.70 18.03
CA GLU A 205 -15.67 -7.11 18.13
C GLU A 205 -16.76 -7.95 17.44
N GLY A 206 -16.47 -8.50 16.25
CA GLY A 206 -17.20 -9.67 15.73
C GLY A 206 -18.06 -9.47 14.48
N THR A 207 -17.99 -8.35 13.77
CA THR A 207 -18.59 -8.23 12.42
C THR A 207 -17.48 -8.07 11.39
N ASP A 208 -17.53 -8.89 10.33
CA ASP A 208 -16.68 -8.85 9.12
C ASP A 208 -16.92 -7.57 8.28
N GLU A 209 -17.39 -6.50 8.93
CA GLU A 209 -17.70 -5.20 8.36
C GLU A 209 -16.44 -4.34 8.52
N GLY A 210 -15.94 -3.80 7.40
CA GLY A 210 -14.74 -2.96 7.37
C GLY A 210 -14.86 -1.69 8.22
N ALA A 211 -13.83 -0.84 8.19
CA ALA A 211 -13.79 0.41 8.96
C ALA A 211 -15.08 1.23 8.80
N THR A 212 -15.64 1.70 9.91
CA THR A 212 -16.84 2.55 9.90
C THR A 212 -16.50 3.97 9.47
N GLN A 213 -17.51 4.77 9.12
CA GLN A 213 -17.31 6.19 8.80
C GLN A 213 -16.66 6.98 9.95
N GLU A 214 -17.00 6.61 11.20
CA GLU A 214 -16.44 7.21 12.40
C GLU A 214 -14.96 6.84 12.59
N ASP A 215 -14.59 5.60 12.26
CA ASP A 215 -13.19 5.15 12.28
C ASP A 215 -12.34 5.91 11.26
N ILE A 216 -12.88 6.12 10.06
CA ILE A 216 -12.20 6.87 8.99
C ILE A 216 -12.04 8.35 9.38
N ALA A 217 -13.09 8.97 9.94
CA ALA A 217 -13.01 10.34 10.45
C ALA A 217 -11.97 10.47 11.57
N THR A 218 -11.97 9.51 12.50
CA THR A 218 -10.97 9.43 13.58
C THR A 218 -9.56 9.27 13.03
N ALA A 219 -9.35 8.45 11.99
CA ALA A 219 -8.07 8.30 11.32
C ALA A 219 -7.59 9.62 10.69
N GLY A 220 -8.50 10.42 10.12
CA GLY A 220 -8.20 11.76 9.61
C GLY A 220 -7.71 12.72 10.70
N HIS A 221 -8.40 12.80 11.83
CA HIS A 221 -7.95 13.63 12.96
C HIS A 221 -6.66 13.10 13.59
N LEU A 222 -6.51 11.77 13.66
CA LEU A 222 -5.32 11.13 14.20
C LEU A 222 -4.10 11.33 13.30
N LEU A 223 -4.29 11.43 11.98
CA LEU A 223 -3.23 11.78 11.03
C LEU A 223 -2.63 13.15 11.35
N VAL A 224 -3.49 14.15 11.57
CA VAL A 224 -3.06 15.52 11.93
C VAL A 224 -2.33 15.52 13.28
N ALA A 225 -2.85 14.79 14.27
CA ALA A 225 -2.18 14.66 15.57
C ALA A 225 -0.82 13.94 15.45
N ALA A 226 -0.72 12.89 14.63
CA ALA A 226 0.51 12.14 14.40
C ALA A 226 1.59 13.00 13.75
N ASP A 227 1.22 13.85 12.79
CA ASP A 227 2.14 14.80 12.15
C ASP A 227 2.60 15.88 13.15
N ARG A 228 1.67 16.44 13.95
CA ARG A 228 2.00 17.43 14.99
C ARG A 228 3.02 16.91 16.00
N TYR A 229 2.89 15.65 16.43
CA TYR A 229 3.80 15.04 17.40
C TYR A 229 4.95 14.25 16.76
N ASP A 230 5.11 14.33 15.42
CA ASP A 230 6.16 13.67 14.66
C ASP A 230 6.26 12.15 14.94
N ILE A 231 5.13 11.46 14.80
CA ILE A 231 5.02 10.00 14.95
C ILE A 231 4.87 9.37 13.56
N ALA A 232 6.00 9.26 12.85
CA ALA A 232 6.05 8.88 11.44
C ALA A 232 5.27 7.61 11.08
N ARG A 233 5.37 6.54 11.89
CA ARG A 233 4.67 5.28 11.61
C ARG A 233 3.14 5.42 11.71
N LEU A 234 2.65 6.14 12.72
CA LEU A 234 1.21 6.40 12.87
C LEU A 234 0.69 7.21 11.69
N LYS A 235 1.48 8.21 11.25
CA LYS A 235 1.16 9.03 10.09
C LYS A 235 0.89 8.18 8.83
N LEU A 236 1.80 7.26 8.53
CA LEU A 236 1.67 6.37 7.37
C LEU A 236 0.46 5.43 7.49
N ILE A 237 0.20 4.89 8.69
CA ILE A 237 -0.97 4.02 8.91
C ILE A 237 -2.27 4.79 8.68
N CYS A 238 -2.38 6.00 9.24
CA CYS A 238 -3.56 6.83 9.04
C CYS A 238 -3.71 7.26 7.58
N GLU A 239 -2.61 7.60 6.89
CA GLU A 239 -2.61 7.92 5.45
C GLU A 239 -3.12 6.73 4.62
N GLU A 240 -2.64 5.52 4.90
CA GLU A 240 -3.08 4.29 4.22
C GLU A 240 -4.58 4.01 4.42
N ILE A 241 -5.08 4.17 5.65
CA ILE A 241 -6.52 4.02 5.95
C ILE A 241 -7.33 5.01 5.11
N LEU A 242 -6.93 6.29 5.09
CA LEU A 242 -7.65 7.30 4.31
C LEU A 242 -7.62 7.00 2.80
N CYS A 243 -6.46 6.59 2.26
CA CYS A 243 -6.32 6.21 0.84
C CYS A 243 -7.27 5.08 0.44
N ASN A 244 -7.43 4.07 1.30
CA ASN A 244 -8.27 2.90 1.01
C ASN A 244 -9.78 3.16 1.14
N HIS A 245 -10.16 4.30 1.74
CA HIS A 245 -11.55 4.62 2.04
C HIS A 245 -12.02 5.94 1.42
N ILE A 246 -11.36 6.43 0.36
CA ILE A 246 -11.79 7.66 -0.33
C ILE A 246 -13.19 7.47 -0.94
N ASP A 247 -14.09 8.39 -0.61
CA ASP A 247 -15.43 8.48 -1.21
C ASP A 247 -15.77 9.92 -1.65
N SER A 248 -16.90 10.08 -2.34
CA SER A 248 -17.33 11.38 -2.86
C SER A 248 -17.59 12.45 -1.80
N SER A 249 -17.89 12.06 -0.55
CA SER A 249 -18.13 12.98 0.56
C SER A 249 -16.84 13.47 1.22
N MET A 250 -15.81 12.61 1.24
CA MET A 250 -14.54 12.88 1.94
C MET A 250 -13.42 13.35 1.02
N VAL A 251 -13.49 13.09 -0.28
CA VAL A 251 -12.37 13.33 -1.21
C VAL A 251 -11.91 14.80 -1.22
N ALA A 252 -12.83 15.76 -1.15
CA ALA A 252 -12.49 17.17 -1.12
C ALA A 252 -11.74 17.57 0.15
N THR A 253 -12.20 17.09 1.31
CA THR A 253 -11.58 17.34 2.62
C THR A 253 -10.21 16.65 2.71
N SER A 254 -10.12 15.42 2.20
CA SER A 254 -8.88 14.64 2.13
C SER A 254 -7.84 15.30 1.23
N LEU A 255 -8.24 15.89 0.11
CA LEU A 255 -7.35 16.68 -0.76
C LEU A 255 -6.76 17.88 -0.04
N VAL A 256 -7.59 18.63 0.71
CA VAL A 256 -7.13 19.80 1.46
C VAL A 256 -6.12 19.37 2.53
N LEU A 257 -6.43 18.32 3.29
CA LEU A 257 -5.52 17.77 4.30
C LEU A 257 -4.19 17.32 3.67
N ALA A 258 -4.26 16.63 2.53
CA ALA A 258 -3.08 16.15 1.83
C ALA A 258 -2.17 17.29 1.35
N GLU A 259 -2.73 18.38 0.82
CA GLU A 259 -1.95 19.55 0.40
C GLU A 259 -1.36 20.32 1.59
N GLN A 260 -2.13 20.52 2.65
CA GLN A 260 -1.68 21.30 3.82
C GLN A 260 -0.49 20.65 4.54
N HIS A 261 -0.48 19.31 4.61
CA HIS A 261 0.53 18.56 5.32
C HIS A 261 1.52 17.81 4.40
N ASN A 262 1.42 18.01 3.08
CA ASN A 262 2.24 17.35 2.05
C ASN A 262 2.16 15.80 2.07
N TYR A 263 0.97 15.24 2.28
CA TYR A 263 0.71 13.80 2.17
C TYR A 263 0.54 13.40 0.70
N HIS A 264 1.66 13.05 0.06
CA HIS A 264 1.69 12.76 -1.37
C HIS A 264 0.87 11.51 -1.73
N GLY A 265 0.90 10.45 -0.92
CA GLY A 265 0.15 9.23 -1.19
C GLY A 265 -1.35 9.48 -1.22
N LEU A 266 -1.85 10.19 -0.20
CA LEU A 266 -3.25 10.60 -0.13
C LEU A 266 -3.66 11.52 -1.27
N LYS A 267 -2.81 12.47 -1.66
CA LYS A 267 -3.07 13.37 -2.79
C LYS A 267 -3.23 12.60 -4.10
N GLU A 268 -2.34 11.66 -4.38
CA GLU A 268 -2.41 10.83 -5.59
C GLU A 268 -3.64 9.92 -5.60
N ALA A 269 -3.95 9.26 -4.48
CA ALA A 269 -5.14 8.42 -4.36
C ALA A 269 -6.43 9.22 -4.58
N CYS A 270 -6.51 10.44 -4.05
CA CYS A 270 -7.63 11.34 -4.32
C CYS A 270 -7.74 11.72 -5.81
N PHE A 271 -6.61 12.01 -6.47
CA PHE A 271 -6.62 12.32 -7.91
C PHE A 271 -7.02 11.12 -8.76
N GLU A 272 -6.56 9.93 -8.41
CA GLU A 272 -6.98 8.69 -9.07
C GLU A 272 -8.49 8.45 -8.91
N PHE A 273 -9.04 8.66 -7.71
CA PHE A 273 -10.48 8.57 -7.48
C PHE A 273 -11.28 9.58 -8.32
N LEU A 274 -10.77 10.81 -8.44
CA LEU A 274 -11.40 11.89 -9.22
C LEU A 274 -11.17 11.79 -10.73
N ALA A 275 -10.37 10.83 -11.21
CA ALA A 275 -10.22 10.56 -12.64
C ALA A 275 -11.54 10.10 -13.28
N SER A 276 -12.45 9.51 -12.49
CA SER A 276 -13.80 9.17 -12.95
C SER A 276 -14.71 10.42 -13.00
N PRO A 277 -15.36 10.71 -14.14
CA PRO A 277 -16.28 11.84 -14.26
C PRO A 277 -17.43 11.83 -13.24
N SER A 278 -17.96 10.66 -12.90
CA SER A 278 -19.05 10.54 -11.92
C SER A 278 -18.61 10.97 -10.52
N ASN A 279 -17.39 10.62 -10.14
CA ASN A 279 -16.83 10.96 -8.83
C ASN A 279 -16.50 12.46 -8.75
N LEU A 280 -16.00 13.02 -9.85
CA LEU A 280 -15.76 14.45 -9.97
C LEU A 280 -17.05 15.27 -9.84
N GLU A 281 -18.11 14.87 -10.55
CA GLU A 281 -19.44 15.50 -10.44
C GLU A 281 -19.98 15.42 -9.00
N ALA A 282 -19.87 14.25 -8.37
CA ALA A 282 -20.30 14.06 -6.98
C ALA A 282 -19.52 14.94 -5.99
N MET A 283 -18.20 15.06 -6.17
CA MET A 283 -17.38 15.98 -5.36
C MET A 283 -17.81 17.43 -5.57
N ILE A 284 -17.99 17.88 -6.82
CA ILE A 284 -18.39 19.27 -7.13
C ILE A 284 -19.75 19.61 -6.49
N ALA A 285 -20.66 18.64 -6.42
CA ALA A 285 -21.96 18.79 -5.78
C ALA A 285 -21.89 18.78 -4.22
N SER A 286 -20.77 18.37 -3.63
CA SER A 286 -20.58 18.33 -2.18
C SER A 286 -20.23 19.69 -1.57
N ASP A 287 -20.56 19.89 -0.29
CA ASP A 287 -20.14 21.08 0.47
C ASP A 287 -18.61 21.18 0.59
N GLY A 288 -17.91 20.02 0.59
CA GLY A 288 -16.45 19.94 0.66
C GLY A 288 -15.75 20.64 -0.51
N TYR A 289 -16.38 20.70 -1.69
CA TYR A 289 -15.82 21.41 -2.85
C TYR A 289 -15.68 22.91 -2.62
N GLN A 290 -16.63 23.55 -1.92
CA GLN A 290 -16.54 24.98 -1.62
C GLN A 290 -15.37 25.29 -0.68
N HIS A 291 -15.13 24.40 0.29
CA HIS A 291 -13.97 24.48 1.17
C HIS A 291 -12.67 24.31 0.39
N LEU A 292 -12.57 23.28 -0.47
CA LEU A 292 -11.41 23.04 -1.34
C LEU A 292 -11.09 24.27 -2.22
N LYS A 293 -12.12 24.86 -2.84
CA LYS A 293 -11.99 26.03 -3.71
C LYS A 293 -11.43 27.26 -2.98
N THR A 294 -11.80 27.42 -1.70
CA THR A 294 -11.39 28.58 -0.88
C THR A 294 -10.01 28.36 -0.26
N SER A 295 -9.75 27.15 0.26
CA SER A 295 -8.54 26.83 1.01
C SER A 295 -7.34 26.50 0.11
N CYS A 296 -7.56 25.82 -1.02
CA CYS A 296 -6.48 25.34 -1.90
C CYS A 296 -6.82 25.46 -3.41
N PRO A 297 -6.96 26.68 -3.97
CA PRO A 297 -7.31 26.86 -5.38
C PRO A 297 -6.27 26.31 -6.38
N SER A 298 -5.01 26.15 -5.95
CA SER A 298 -3.94 25.51 -6.74
C SER A 298 -4.26 24.05 -7.08
N LEU A 299 -4.86 23.31 -6.14
CA LEU A 299 -5.24 21.90 -6.33
C LEU A 299 -6.27 21.71 -7.43
N LEU A 300 -7.24 22.62 -7.53
CA LEU A 300 -8.23 22.57 -8.60
C LEU A 300 -7.59 22.76 -9.96
N ARG A 301 -6.61 23.66 -10.07
CA ARG A 301 -5.86 23.86 -11.32
C ARG A 301 -5.04 22.63 -11.68
N GLU A 302 -4.41 21.98 -10.69
CA GLU A 302 -3.65 20.75 -10.89
C GLU A 302 -4.57 19.59 -11.32
N LEU A 303 -5.70 19.41 -10.65
CA LEU A 303 -6.72 18.43 -11.01
C LEU A 303 -7.21 18.62 -12.44
N ILE A 304 -7.57 19.86 -12.81
CA ILE A 304 -7.98 20.18 -14.20
C ILE A 304 -6.85 19.81 -15.17
N ALA A 305 -5.59 20.17 -14.88
CA ALA A 305 -4.47 19.85 -15.75
C ALA A 305 -4.27 18.34 -15.95
N ARG A 306 -4.54 17.52 -14.94
CA ARG A 306 -4.47 16.04 -15.04
C ARG A 306 -5.63 15.43 -15.82
N LEU A 307 -6.81 16.03 -15.75
CA LEU A 307 -8.02 15.53 -16.43
C LEU A 307 -8.12 16.00 -17.89
N LEU A 308 -7.38 17.06 -18.26
CA LEU A 308 -7.35 17.52 -19.65
C LEU A 308 -6.68 16.47 -20.55
N PRO A 309 -7.27 16.14 -21.70
CA PRO A 309 -6.61 15.27 -22.68
C PRO A 309 -5.26 15.88 -23.08
N VAL A 310 -4.24 15.03 -23.25
CA VAL A 310 -2.87 15.42 -23.62
C VAL A 310 -2.85 16.32 -24.86
N GLU A 311 -3.80 16.12 -25.78
CA GLU A 311 -3.99 16.92 -27.00
C GLU A 311 -4.29 18.41 -26.71
N LEU A 312 -4.97 18.73 -25.60
CA LEU A 312 -5.28 20.11 -25.21
C LEU A 312 -4.11 20.79 -24.48
N THR A 313 -3.20 20.01 -23.87
CA THR A 313 -1.98 20.56 -23.25
C THR A 313 -0.95 21.00 -24.29
N ALA A 314 -0.84 20.30 -25.42
CA ALA A 314 0.02 20.70 -26.54
C ALA A 314 -0.45 22.02 -27.20
N ALA A 315 -1.74 22.35 -27.12
CA ALA A 315 -2.27 23.61 -27.62
C ALA A 315 -1.91 24.82 -26.74
N LYS A 316 -1.50 24.62 -25.47
CA LYS A 316 -1.06 25.73 -24.59
C LYS A 316 0.29 26.31 -25.00
N ASP A 317 1.17 25.50 -25.59
CA ASP A 317 2.48 25.97 -26.07
C ASP A 317 2.36 26.74 -27.40
N ILE A 318 1.27 26.58 -28.15
CA ILE A 318 1.04 27.31 -29.41
C ILE A 318 0.47 28.72 -29.15
N ILE A 319 -0.19 28.96 -28.02
CA ILE A 319 -0.81 30.26 -27.68
C ILE A 319 0.18 31.20 -26.94
N ARG A 320 1.34 30.69 -26.49
CA ARG A 320 2.34 31.50 -25.78
C ARG A 320 3.30 32.27 -26.70
N ASP A 321 3.27 31.98 -28.00
CA ASP A 321 4.13 32.59 -29.04
C ASP A 321 3.37 33.47 -30.06
N ILE A 322 2.19 34.00 -29.70
CA ILE A 322 1.47 35.06 -30.44
C ILE A 322 1.22 36.25 -29.51
#